data_AF-A0A2L0M0U4-F1
#
_entry.id   AF-A0A2L0M0U4-F1
#
_cell.length_a   1.000
_cell.length_b   1.000
_cell.length_c   1.000
_cell.angle_alpha   90.00
_cell.angle_beta   90.00
_cell.angle_gamma   90.00
#
_symmetry.space_group_name_H-M   'P 1'
#
loop_
_entity.id
_entity.type
_entity.pdbx_description
1 polymer ?
#
loop_
_entity_poly.entity_id
_entity_poly.type
_entity_poly.pdbx_seq_one_letter_code
_entity_poly.pdbx_strand_id
1 'polypeptide(L)'
;MQETVPNLISTQDVTPRPAPKKVEAGVKLRGADKVARIPVKIIPTEELPKKPDWIRVRIPVSPEVDRIKQLLRKHKLHSVCEEASCPNLGECFSGGTATFMIMGDICTRRCPFCDVGHGRPKPLDVDEPKNLAVAIADLRLKYVVITSVDRDDLRDGGAQHFADCIREIRALSPGVQLETLVPDYRGRMDVALEITAQTPPDVFNHNLETVPRLYKAARPGSDYDWSLDLLQKFKQMVPHVPTKSGLMLGLGETDEEVIEVMHRMREHDIDMLTLGQYLQPSRNHLPVQRFVHPDTFAWFAEEGYKMGFKNVASGPLVRSSYHADQQAHEAKIKL
;
A
#
# COMPACT_ATOMS: atom_id res chain seq x y z
N MET A 1 16.40 46.40 33.31
CA MET A 1 15.37 45.55 33.93
C MET A 1 15.03 44.48 32.91
N GLN A 2 15.59 43.28 33.10
CA GLN A 2 15.38 42.11 32.25
C GLN A 2 14.07 41.46 32.71
N GLU A 3 13.06 41.42 31.84
CA GLU A 3 11.85 40.66 32.08
C GLU A 3 12.09 39.20 31.72
N THR A 4 12.12 38.36 32.75
CA THR A 4 12.19 36.91 32.70
C THR A 4 10.86 36.33 32.21
N VAL A 5 10.88 35.65 31.06
CA VAL A 5 9.76 34.84 30.58
C VAL A 5 9.65 33.57 31.44
N PRO A 6 8.48 33.21 32.00
CA PRO A 6 8.35 32.02 32.82
C PRO A 6 8.41 30.75 31.95
N ASN A 7 9.45 29.95 32.17
CA ASN A 7 9.52 28.56 31.72
C ASN A 7 8.47 27.72 32.45
N LEU A 8 7.40 27.34 31.76
CA LEU A 8 6.43 26.34 32.22
C LEU A 8 6.21 25.30 31.12
N ILE A 9 7.17 24.39 30.98
CA ILE A 9 6.87 23.04 30.48
C ILE A 9 7.31 22.09 31.57
N SER A 10 6.32 21.64 32.34
CA SER A 10 6.47 20.61 33.36
C SER A 10 7.00 19.33 32.73
N THR A 11 8.21 18.95 33.10
CA THR A 11 8.76 17.61 32.87
C THR A 11 8.13 16.65 33.88
N GLN A 12 6.91 16.20 33.63
CA GLN A 12 6.29 15.15 34.45
C GLN A 12 5.72 14.02 33.58
N ASP A 13 6.24 12.83 33.86
CA ASP A 13 5.76 11.50 33.50
C ASP A 13 5.65 11.10 32.03
N VAL A 14 6.81 11.05 31.36
CA VAL A 14 6.99 10.04 30.30
C VAL A 14 7.33 8.72 30.99
N THR A 15 6.32 7.88 31.23
CA THR A 15 6.56 6.47 31.61
C THR A 15 7.61 5.86 30.66
N PRO A 16 8.71 5.27 31.16
CA PRO A 16 9.72 4.71 30.29
C PRO A 16 9.07 3.58 29.48
N ARG A 17 9.02 3.75 28.15
CA ARG A 17 8.49 2.71 27.27
C ARG A 17 9.31 1.43 27.48
N PRO A 18 8.65 0.26 27.53
CA PRO A 18 9.35 -1.01 27.65
C PRO A 18 10.39 -1.14 26.53
N ALA A 19 11.54 -1.73 26.85
CA ALA A 19 12.62 -1.93 25.91
C ALA A 19 12.10 -2.63 24.63
N PRO A 20 12.58 -2.24 23.43
CA PRO A 20 12.08 -2.82 22.18
C PRO A 20 12.27 -4.33 22.17
N LYS A 21 11.20 -5.10 21.94
CA LYS A 21 11.26 -6.57 21.82
C LYS A 21 12.30 -6.98 20.77
N LYS A 22 12.99 -8.10 21.02
CA LYS A 22 13.96 -8.66 20.07
C LYS A 22 13.23 -9.13 18.80
N VAL A 23 13.83 -8.91 17.65
CA VAL A 23 13.30 -9.41 16.37
C VAL A 23 13.70 -10.88 16.24
N GLU A 24 12.72 -11.75 16.15
CA GLU A 24 12.87 -13.20 15.99
C GLU A 24 12.27 -13.67 14.66
N ALA A 25 12.81 -14.75 14.10
CA ALA A 25 12.33 -15.27 12.82
C ALA A 25 10.91 -15.81 12.95
N GLY A 26 10.00 -15.33 12.09
CA GLY A 26 8.60 -15.75 12.08
C GLY A 26 7.73 -15.10 13.17
N VAL A 27 8.26 -14.16 13.96
CA VAL A 27 7.50 -13.45 15.00
C VAL A 27 7.12 -12.06 14.50
N LYS A 28 5.81 -11.77 14.47
CA LYS A 28 5.25 -10.47 14.08
C LYS A 28 5.35 -9.45 15.23
N LEU A 29 5.97 -8.31 14.98
CA LEU A 29 5.85 -7.11 15.80
C LEU A 29 4.77 -6.20 15.21
N ARG A 30 3.83 -5.72 16.03
CA ARG A 30 2.72 -4.83 15.63
C ARG A 30 2.60 -3.62 16.55
N GLY A 31 1.91 -2.57 16.07
CA GLY A 31 1.61 -1.38 16.86
C GLY A 31 2.86 -0.81 17.52
N ALA A 32 2.84 -0.66 18.85
CA ALA A 32 3.96 -0.13 19.63
C ALA A 32 5.28 -0.87 19.38
N ASP A 33 5.27 -2.21 19.33
CA ASP A 33 6.48 -3.01 19.13
C ASP A 33 7.11 -2.77 17.75
N LYS A 34 6.27 -2.56 16.73
CA LYS A 34 6.70 -2.26 15.35
C LYS A 34 7.37 -0.90 15.26
N VAL A 35 6.74 0.12 15.86
CA VAL A 35 7.20 1.52 15.71
C VAL A 35 8.33 1.90 16.66
N ALA A 36 8.57 1.11 17.72
CA ALA A 36 9.56 1.41 18.76
C ALA A 36 11.00 1.59 18.24
N ARG A 37 11.33 1.02 17.08
CA ARG A 37 12.68 1.05 16.48
C ARG A 37 12.80 2.03 15.29
N ILE A 38 11.82 2.91 15.10
CA ILE A 38 11.86 3.92 14.03
C ILE A 38 12.67 5.12 14.53
N PRO A 39 13.65 5.62 13.75
CA PRO A 39 14.46 6.77 14.16
C PRO A 39 13.63 8.04 14.41
N VAL A 40 12.55 8.22 13.65
CA VAL A 40 11.57 9.28 13.85
C VAL A 40 10.61 8.87 14.97
N LYS A 41 10.58 9.65 16.05
CA LYS A 41 9.74 9.35 17.22
C LYS A 41 8.26 9.53 16.86
N ILE A 42 7.51 8.43 16.95
CA ILE A 42 6.05 8.47 16.83
C ILE A 42 5.45 8.65 18.22
N ILE A 43 4.67 9.71 18.36
CA ILE A 43 3.92 10.07 19.56
C ILE A 43 2.53 9.42 19.43
N PRO A 44 2.17 8.49 20.33
CA PRO A 44 0.88 7.85 20.31
C PRO A 44 -0.24 8.86 20.43
N THR A 45 -1.32 8.63 19.70
CA THR A 45 -2.52 9.46 19.79
C THR A 45 -3.24 9.18 21.10
N GLU A 46 -3.33 10.19 21.96
CA GLU A 46 -4.06 10.11 23.24
C GLU A 46 -5.57 10.17 23.01
N GLU A 47 -6.01 11.19 22.27
CA GLU A 47 -7.41 11.39 21.89
C GLU A 47 -7.60 11.16 20.38
N LEU A 48 -8.42 10.18 20.02
CA LEU A 48 -8.71 9.87 18.62
C LEU A 48 -9.67 10.93 18.06
N PRO A 49 -9.34 11.56 16.92
CA PRO A 49 -10.22 12.54 16.33
C PRO A 49 -11.53 11.87 15.88
N LYS A 50 -12.66 12.56 16.09
CA LYS A 50 -13.98 12.05 15.71
C LYS A 50 -14.04 11.91 14.19
N LYS A 51 -14.23 10.69 13.69
CA LYS A 51 -14.40 10.44 12.26
C LYS A 51 -15.62 11.20 11.73
N PRO A 52 -15.49 12.01 10.67
CA PRO A 52 -16.63 12.63 10.01
C PRO A 52 -17.59 11.59 9.44
N ASP A 53 -18.84 11.99 9.22
CA ASP A 53 -19.89 11.04 8.84
C ASP A 53 -19.65 10.44 7.45
N TRP A 54 -19.03 11.17 6.52
CA TRP A 54 -18.73 10.70 5.15
C TRP A 54 -17.64 9.61 5.07
N ILE A 55 -16.91 9.34 6.16
CA ILE A 55 -15.87 8.30 6.22
C ILE A 55 -16.38 7.04 6.92
N ARG A 56 -17.55 7.11 7.57
CA ARG A 56 -18.09 5.99 8.32
C ARG A 56 -18.76 5.00 7.37
N VAL A 57 -18.12 3.85 7.20
CA VAL A 57 -18.74 2.69 6.55
C VAL A 57 -19.35 1.75 7.58
N ARG A 58 -20.49 1.15 7.22
CA ARG A 58 -20.97 -0.05 7.90
C ARG A 58 -20.30 -1.25 7.23
N ILE A 59 -19.61 -2.07 8.00
CA ILE A 59 -19.05 -3.33 7.50
C ILE A 59 -20.12 -4.41 7.69
N PRO A 60 -20.82 -4.83 6.62
CA PRO A 60 -21.79 -5.92 6.75
C PRO A 60 -21.05 -7.23 7.03
N VAL A 61 -21.60 -8.03 7.95
CA VAL A 61 -21.18 -9.43 8.11
C VAL A 61 -21.67 -10.18 6.88
N SER A 62 -20.75 -10.70 6.08
CA SER A 62 -21.07 -11.43 4.86
C SER A 62 -20.55 -12.87 4.96
N PRO A 63 -21.42 -13.89 4.78
CA PRO A 63 -20.98 -15.29 4.70
C PRO A 63 -19.88 -15.52 3.65
N GLU A 64 -19.89 -14.71 2.59
CA GLU A 64 -18.87 -14.76 1.54
C GLU A 64 -17.48 -14.36 2.04
N VAL A 65 -17.41 -13.37 2.94
CA VAL A 65 -16.15 -12.98 3.58
C VAL A 65 -15.59 -14.11 4.42
N ASP A 66 -16.43 -14.84 5.16
CA ASP A 66 -15.99 -15.98 5.97
C ASP A 66 -15.55 -17.17 5.11
N ARG A 67 -16.25 -17.42 3.99
CA ARG A 67 -15.84 -18.42 2.99
C ARG A 67 -14.43 -18.12 2.46
N ILE A 68 -14.17 -16.86 2.12
CA ILE A 68 -12.87 -16.44 1.58
C ILE A 68 -11.77 -16.52 2.63
N LYS A 69 -12.03 -16.09 3.87
CA LYS A 69 -11.11 -16.29 5.01
C LYS A 69 -10.68 -17.75 5.17
N GLN A 70 -11.64 -18.67 5.08
CA GLN A 70 -11.36 -20.11 5.16
C GLN A 70 -10.52 -20.60 3.99
N LEU A 71 -10.82 -20.12 2.77
CA LEU A 71 -10.05 -20.45 1.57
C LEU A 71 -8.61 -19.94 1.66
N LEU A 72 -8.39 -18.68 2.07
CA LEU A 72 -7.05 -18.13 2.28
C LEU A 72 -6.24 -18.98 3.26
N ARG A 73 -6.83 -19.35 4.41
CA ARG A 73 -6.18 -20.22 5.41
C ARG A 73 -5.87 -21.61 4.87
N LYS A 74 -6.80 -22.22 4.13
CA LYS A 74 -6.63 -23.54 3.51
C LYS A 74 -5.43 -23.56 2.57
N HIS A 75 -5.24 -22.49 1.79
CA HIS A 75 -4.15 -22.35 0.82
C HIS A 75 -2.89 -21.67 1.39
N LYS A 76 -2.86 -21.37 2.70
CA LYS A 76 -1.77 -20.66 3.38
C LYS A 76 -1.44 -19.30 2.75
N LEU A 77 -2.46 -18.61 2.25
CA LEU A 77 -2.33 -17.32 1.60
C LEU A 77 -2.66 -16.19 2.58
N HIS A 78 -2.12 -15.01 2.29
CA HIS A 78 -2.46 -13.79 3.00
C HIS A 78 -3.17 -12.81 2.05
N SER A 79 -4.00 -11.94 2.64
CA SER A 79 -4.61 -10.82 1.94
C SER A 79 -4.36 -9.55 2.72
N VAL A 80 -3.97 -8.47 2.02
CA VAL A 80 -3.90 -7.13 2.63
C VAL A 80 -5.26 -6.73 3.19
N CYS A 81 -6.35 -7.24 2.62
CA CYS A 81 -7.68 -6.90 3.05
C CYS A 81 -7.97 -7.44 4.47
N GLU A 82 -7.39 -8.59 4.84
CA GLU A 82 -7.42 -9.12 6.22
C GLU A 82 -6.37 -8.45 7.11
N GLU A 83 -5.13 -8.34 6.61
CA GLU A 83 -3.99 -7.90 7.40
C GLU A 83 -4.01 -6.40 7.71
N ALA A 84 -4.70 -5.59 6.89
CA ALA A 84 -4.87 -4.14 7.07
C ALA A 84 -6.28 -3.74 7.50
N SER A 85 -7.13 -4.68 7.93
CA SER A 85 -8.51 -4.40 8.38
C SER A 85 -9.32 -3.57 7.38
N CYS A 86 -9.31 -3.97 6.10
CA CYS A 86 -9.84 -3.15 5.02
C CYS A 86 -11.36 -2.95 5.13
N PRO A 87 -11.87 -1.70 5.11
CA PRO A 87 -13.30 -1.43 5.15
C PRO A 87 -14.06 -1.96 3.92
N ASN A 88 -13.36 -2.15 2.79
CA ASN A 88 -13.96 -2.46 1.49
C ASN A 88 -14.02 -3.98 1.20
N LEU A 89 -13.68 -4.83 2.18
CA LEU A 89 -13.53 -6.28 2.03
C LEU A 89 -14.75 -6.95 1.38
N GLY A 90 -15.95 -6.68 1.89
CA GLY A 90 -17.18 -7.32 1.40
C GLY A 90 -17.57 -6.90 -0.02
N GLU A 91 -17.31 -5.64 -0.37
CA GLU A 91 -17.63 -5.08 -1.68
C GLU A 91 -16.67 -5.64 -2.76
N CYS A 92 -15.36 -5.56 -2.53
CA CYS A 92 -14.37 -6.01 -3.50
C CYS A 92 -14.57 -7.49 -3.86
N PHE A 93 -14.74 -8.35 -2.85
CA PHE A 93 -14.92 -9.77 -3.08
C PHE A 93 -16.21 -10.10 -3.83
N SER A 94 -17.31 -9.41 -3.52
CA SER A 94 -18.58 -9.59 -4.25
C SER A 94 -18.47 -9.13 -5.71
N GLY A 95 -17.60 -8.14 -5.99
CA GLY A 95 -17.31 -7.64 -7.33
C GLY A 95 -16.38 -8.52 -8.17
N GLY A 96 -15.85 -9.62 -7.63
CA GLY A 96 -14.90 -10.48 -8.34
C GLY A 96 -13.46 -9.93 -8.40
N THR A 97 -13.13 -9.03 -7.46
CA THR A 97 -11.80 -8.43 -7.31
C THR A 97 -11.21 -8.76 -5.94
N ALA A 98 -9.95 -9.18 -5.89
CA ALA A 98 -9.25 -9.44 -4.62
C ALA A 98 -7.81 -8.95 -4.66
N THR A 99 -7.28 -8.63 -3.47
CA THR A 99 -5.87 -8.33 -3.29
C THR A 99 -5.22 -9.38 -2.42
N PHE A 100 -4.21 -10.07 -2.97
CA PHE A 100 -3.41 -11.06 -2.25
C PHE A 100 -2.07 -10.46 -1.86
N MET A 101 -1.62 -10.78 -0.65
CA MET A 101 -0.30 -10.43 -0.17
C MET A 101 0.57 -11.68 -0.17
N ILE A 102 1.52 -11.73 -1.10
CA ILE A 102 2.49 -12.82 -1.22
C ILE A 102 3.70 -12.56 -0.32
N MET A 103 4.53 -13.60 -0.16
CA MET A 103 5.75 -13.60 0.64
C MET A 103 5.50 -13.45 2.16
N GLY A 104 4.32 -13.88 2.60
CA GLY A 104 3.90 -13.87 3.99
C GLY A 104 3.40 -12.52 4.50
N ASP A 105 3.45 -12.36 5.81
CA ASP A 105 2.77 -11.31 6.57
C ASP A 105 3.70 -10.58 7.56
N ILE A 106 5.00 -10.78 7.41
CA ILE A 106 6.08 -10.15 8.15
C ILE A 106 6.93 -9.35 7.18
N CYS A 107 6.97 -8.05 7.37
CA CYS A 107 7.75 -7.12 6.57
C CYS A 107 9.10 -6.84 7.21
N THR A 108 10.15 -6.82 6.38
CA THR A 108 11.50 -6.41 6.81
C THR A 108 11.58 -4.92 7.16
N ARG A 109 10.57 -4.13 6.72
CA ARG A 109 10.43 -2.70 6.99
C ARG A 109 9.31 -2.40 7.99
N ARG A 110 9.23 -1.13 8.36
CA ARG A 110 8.39 -0.63 9.45
C ARG A 110 7.82 0.75 9.15
N CYS A 111 7.14 0.90 8.01
CA CYS A 111 6.43 2.13 7.69
C CYS A 111 5.34 2.40 8.76
N PRO A 112 5.37 3.55 9.45
CA PRO A 112 4.49 3.81 10.59
C PRO A 112 3.04 4.17 10.25
N PHE A 113 2.66 4.20 8.97
CA PHE A 113 1.26 4.24 8.55
C PHE A 113 0.66 2.84 8.34
N CYS A 114 1.49 1.82 8.14
CA CYS A 114 1.08 0.49 7.69
C CYS A 114 0.80 -0.44 8.90
N ASP A 115 -0.21 -1.30 8.83
CA ASP A 115 -0.55 -2.23 9.93
C ASP A 115 0.13 -3.61 9.82
N VAL A 116 0.75 -3.92 8.67
CA VAL A 116 1.43 -5.20 8.46
C VAL A 116 2.56 -5.39 9.46
N GLY A 117 2.73 -6.62 9.97
CA GLY A 117 3.72 -6.92 11.00
C GLY A 117 5.15 -6.64 10.53
N HIS A 118 6.01 -6.18 11.44
CA HIS A 118 7.45 -6.07 11.20
C HIS A 118 8.18 -7.25 11.84
N GLY A 119 9.25 -7.74 11.23
CA GLY A 119 10.10 -8.76 11.83
C GLY A 119 11.09 -9.36 10.85
N ARG A 120 11.61 -10.54 11.19
CA ARG A 120 12.42 -11.36 10.29
C ARG A 120 11.52 -12.42 9.64
N PRO A 121 11.27 -12.37 8.33
CA PRO A 121 10.43 -13.35 7.65
C PRO A 121 11.02 -14.76 7.69
N LYS A 122 10.17 -15.76 7.45
CA LYS A 122 10.60 -17.12 7.11
C LYS A 122 11.06 -17.18 5.64
N PRO A 123 11.74 -18.27 5.21
CA PRO A 123 11.96 -18.51 3.79
C PRO A 123 10.65 -18.45 2.99
N LEU A 124 10.75 -18.12 1.69
CA LEU A 124 9.59 -18.15 0.80
C LEU A 124 8.99 -19.56 0.75
N ASP A 125 7.66 -19.62 0.73
CA ASP A 125 6.95 -20.86 0.43
C ASP A 125 6.98 -21.08 -1.09
N VAL A 126 7.65 -22.15 -1.52
CA VAL A 126 7.82 -22.48 -2.94
C VAL A 126 6.51 -22.85 -3.62
N ASP A 127 5.48 -23.24 -2.85
CA ASP A 127 4.16 -23.59 -3.36
C ASP A 127 3.19 -22.39 -3.36
N GLU A 128 3.58 -21.24 -2.79
CA GLU A 128 2.71 -20.04 -2.75
C GLU A 128 2.22 -19.60 -4.14
N PRO A 129 3.04 -19.55 -5.21
CA PRO A 129 2.57 -19.20 -6.55
C PRO A 129 1.46 -20.13 -7.08
N LYS A 130 1.61 -21.45 -6.88
CA LYS A 130 0.62 -22.45 -7.31
C LYS A 130 -0.65 -22.37 -6.47
N ASN A 131 -0.51 -22.25 -5.15
CA ASN A 131 -1.63 -22.11 -4.24
C ASN A 131 -2.43 -20.84 -4.53
N LEU A 132 -1.76 -19.74 -4.86
CA LEU A 132 -2.39 -18.49 -5.28
C LEU A 132 -3.18 -18.67 -6.59
N ALA A 133 -2.58 -19.31 -7.60
CA ALA A 133 -3.27 -19.59 -8.86
C ALA A 133 -4.54 -20.43 -8.66
N VAL A 134 -4.46 -21.50 -7.86
CA VAL A 134 -5.61 -22.36 -7.52
C VAL A 134 -6.69 -21.55 -6.80
N ALA A 135 -6.32 -20.74 -5.81
CA ALA A 135 -7.27 -19.91 -5.08
C ALA A 135 -8.01 -18.91 -6.00
N ILE A 136 -7.29 -18.28 -6.93
CA ILE A 136 -7.87 -17.33 -7.90
C ILE A 136 -8.85 -18.03 -8.83
N ALA A 137 -8.51 -19.24 -9.32
CA ALA A 137 -9.37 -20.04 -10.17
C ALA A 137 -10.65 -20.50 -9.43
N ASP A 138 -10.50 -20.99 -8.19
CA ASP A 138 -11.62 -21.44 -7.34
C ASP A 138 -12.59 -20.30 -7.03
N LEU A 139 -12.07 -19.08 -6.84
CA LEU A 139 -12.86 -17.87 -6.60
C LEU A 139 -13.44 -17.25 -7.88
N ARG A 140 -12.99 -17.70 -9.06
CA ARG A 140 -13.40 -17.17 -10.37
C ARG A 140 -13.26 -15.65 -10.46
N LEU A 141 -12.18 -15.12 -9.90
CA LEU A 141 -11.90 -13.69 -9.93
C LEU A 141 -11.67 -13.25 -11.38
N LYS A 142 -11.96 -11.98 -11.67
CA LYS A 142 -11.73 -11.38 -13.00
C LYS A 142 -10.56 -10.41 -12.98
N TYR A 143 -10.32 -9.81 -11.82
CA TYR A 143 -9.25 -8.87 -11.59
C TYR A 143 -8.56 -9.20 -10.27
N VAL A 144 -7.24 -9.28 -10.28
CA VAL A 144 -6.45 -9.62 -9.10
C VAL A 144 -5.32 -8.61 -8.94
N VAL A 145 -5.23 -8.05 -7.74
CA VAL A 145 -4.07 -7.28 -7.32
C VAL A 145 -3.14 -8.20 -6.51
N ILE A 146 -1.88 -8.30 -6.92
CA ILE A 146 -0.85 -9.03 -6.18
C ILE A 146 0.06 -7.98 -5.53
N THR A 147 0.18 -8.00 -4.21
CA THR A 147 1.11 -7.15 -3.45
C THR A 147 2.01 -8.02 -2.59
N SER A 148 3.04 -7.45 -1.98
CA SER A 148 3.86 -8.17 -1.02
C SER A 148 4.25 -7.31 0.18
N VAL A 149 4.81 -7.98 1.18
CA VAL A 149 5.70 -7.33 2.14
C VAL A 149 7.05 -6.99 1.49
N ASP A 150 7.82 -6.08 2.09
CA ASP A 150 9.22 -5.88 1.71
C ASP A 150 10.08 -7.06 2.18
N ARG A 151 10.86 -7.61 1.24
CA ARG A 151 11.80 -8.71 1.46
C ARG A 151 13.24 -8.28 1.21
N ASP A 152 13.71 -7.31 2.00
CA ASP A 152 15.09 -6.82 1.95
C ASP A 152 16.16 -7.91 2.22
N ASP A 153 15.74 -9.09 2.70
CA ASP A 153 16.56 -10.27 2.90
C ASP A 153 16.83 -11.09 1.63
N LEU A 154 16.06 -10.89 0.56
CA LEU A 154 16.24 -11.56 -0.74
C LEU A 154 17.18 -10.76 -1.65
N ARG A 155 17.83 -11.43 -2.62
CA ARG A 155 18.78 -10.78 -3.54
C ARG A 155 18.10 -9.94 -4.61
N ASP A 156 16.90 -10.33 -5.01
CA ASP A 156 16.04 -9.69 -6.01
C ASP A 156 14.87 -8.91 -5.37
N GLY A 157 14.83 -8.85 -4.03
CA GLY A 157 13.73 -8.24 -3.28
C GLY A 157 12.38 -8.95 -3.45
N GLY A 158 12.37 -10.19 -3.98
CA GLY A 158 11.18 -10.98 -4.24
C GLY A 158 10.56 -10.81 -5.63
N ALA A 159 11.22 -10.12 -6.56
CA ALA A 159 10.72 -9.93 -7.93
C ALA A 159 10.47 -11.25 -8.66
N GLN A 160 11.33 -12.25 -8.50
CA GLN A 160 11.13 -13.58 -9.10
C GLN A 160 9.85 -14.24 -8.58
N HIS A 161 9.54 -14.04 -7.29
CA HIS A 161 8.34 -14.62 -6.69
C HIS A 161 7.05 -13.99 -7.24
N PHE A 162 7.06 -12.69 -7.53
CA PHE A 162 5.98 -12.03 -8.28
C PHE A 162 5.82 -12.64 -9.68
N ALA A 163 6.93 -12.78 -10.43
CA ALA A 163 6.90 -13.35 -11.77
C ALA A 163 6.37 -14.79 -11.78
N ASP A 164 6.79 -15.62 -10.82
CA ASP A 164 6.28 -16.99 -10.66
C ASP A 164 4.78 -17.01 -10.36
N CYS A 165 4.28 -16.11 -9.49
CA CYS A 165 2.85 -15.98 -9.24
C CYS A 165 2.08 -15.62 -10.52
N ILE A 166 2.53 -14.62 -11.27
CA ILE A 166 1.88 -14.21 -12.53
C ILE A 166 1.85 -15.37 -13.53
N ARG A 167 2.96 -16.10 -13.67
CA ARG A 167 3.07 -17.26 -14.58
C ARG A 167 2.08 -18.36 -14.22
N GLU A 168 2.03 -18.78 -12.96
CA GLU A 168 1.10 -19.83 -12.51
C GLU A 168 -0.37 -19.38 -12.65
N ILE A 169 -0.68 -18.12 -12.34
CA ILE A 169 -2.05 -17.58 -12.51
C ILE A 169 -2.46 -17.55 -13.98
N ARG A 170 -1.60 -17.05 -14.87
CA ARG A 170 -1.91 -17.03 -16.31
C ARG A 170 -2.09 -18.43 -16.89
N ALA A 171 -1.34 -19.42 -16.40
CA ALA A 171 -1.48 -20.81 -16.83
C ALA A 171 -2.86 -21.40 -16.48
N LEU A 172 -3.39 -21.08 -15.29
CA LEU A 172 -4.66 -21.64 -14.81
C LEU A 172 -5.88 -20.76 -15.12
N SER A 173 -5.68 -19.45 -15.25
CA SER A 173 -6.73 -18.44 -15.39
C SER A 173 -6.32 -17.35 -16.39
N PRO A 174 -6.18 -17.68 -17.70
CA PRO A 174 -5.62 -16.77 -18.72
C PRO A 174 -6.46 -15.51 -18.98
N GLY A 175 -7.74 -15.50 -18.57
CA GLY A 175 -8.63 -14.34 -18.72
C GLY A 175 -8.60 -13.34 -17.56
N VAL A 176 -7.85 -13.62 -16.49
CA VAL A 176 -7.73 -12.72 -15.33
C VAL A 176 -6.81 -11.56 -15.65
N GLN A 177 -7.24 -10.34 -15.32
CA GLN A 177 -6.37 -9.17 -15.32
C GLN A 177 -5.57 -9.08 -14.03
N LEU A 178 -4.27 -8.82 -14.15
CA LEU A 178 -3.31 -8.81 -13.04
C LEU A 178 -2.71 -7.43 -12.84
N GLU A 179 -2.93 -6.82 -11.68
CA GLU A 179 -2.18 -5.65 -11.21
C GLU A 179 -1.14 -6.10 -10.18
N THR A 180 0.11 -5.63 -10.29
CA THR A 180 1.10 -5.81 -9.22
C THR A 180 1.30 -4.52 -8.46
N LEU A 181 1.16 -4.55 -7.13
CA LEU A 181 1.60 -3.48 -6.24
C LEU A 181 2.93 -3.89 -5.61
N VAL A 182 4.03 -3.40 -6.17
CA VAL A 182 5.38 -3.87 -5.83
C VAL A 182 6.03 -3.03 -4.74
N PRO A 183 6.97 -3.59 -3.96
CA PRO A 183 7.88 -2.79 -3.14
C PRO A 183 8.81 -1.95 -4.02
N ASP A 184 9.63 -1.10 -3.40
CA ASP A 184 10.58 -0.28 -4.14
C ASP A 184 11.85 -1.03 -4.60
N TYR A 185 12.03 -2.28 -4.18
CA TYR A 185 13.23 -3.08 -4.42
C TYR A 185 14.55 -2.38 -4.04
N ARG A 186 14.58 -1.66 -2.90
CA ARG A 186 15.76 -0.89 -2.45
C ARG A 186 17.10 -1.60 -2.69
N GLY A 187 17.95 -0.93 -3.48
CA GLY A 187 19.29 -1.39 -3.87
C GLY A 187 19.31 -2.55 -4.87
N ARG A 188 18.16 -2.89 -5.47
CA ARG A 188 17.96 -4.07 -6.33
C ARG A 188 16.98 -3.78 -7.49
N MET A 189 16.77 -2.50 -7.81
CA MET A 189 15.79 -2.08 -8.82
C MET A 189 16.06 -2.74 -10.16
N ASP A 190 17.31 -2.71 -10.65
CA ASP A 190 17.62 -3.18 -12.00
C ASP A 190 17.31 -4.68 -12.17
N VAL A 191 17.78 -5.55 -11.25
CA VAL A 191 17.46 -6.99 -11.28
C VAL A 191 15.96 -7.25 -11.14
N ALA A 192 15.26 -6.48 -10.31
CA ALA A 192 13.82 -6.65 -10.12
C ALA A 192 13.03 -6.26 -11.39
N LEU A 193 13.43 -5.18 -12.06
CA LEU A 193 12.81 -4.73 -13.29
C LEU A 193 13.12 -5.67 -14.47
N GLU A 194 14.33 -6.19 -14.58
CA GLU A 194 14.70 -7.21 -15.58
C GLU A 194 13.82 -8.46 -15.48
N ILE A 195 13.59 -8.95 -14.26
CA ILE A 195 12.70 -10.09 -13.99
C ILE A 195 11.25 -9.73 -14.33
N THR A 196 10.76 -8.58 -13.85
CA THR A 196 9.37 -8.17 -14.05
C THR A 196 9.06 -7.96 -15.53
N ALA A 197 10.00 -7.40 -16.30
CA ALA A 197 9.81 -7.17 -17.74
C ALA A 197 9.65 -8.46 -18.56
N GLN A 198 10.18 -9.60 -18.07
CA GLN A 198 9.98 -10.90 -18.71
C GLN A 198 8.59 -11.49 -18.44
N THR A 199 7.95 -11.11 -17.34
CA THR A 199 6.61 -11.56 -16.95
C THR A 199 5.74 -10.38 -16.51
N PRO A 200 5.41 -9.45 -17.42
CA PRO A 200 4.78 -8.20 -17.04
C PRO A 200 3.32 -8.40 -16.61
N PRO A 201 2.83 -7.65 -15.61
CA PRO A 201 1.42 -7.58 -15.25
C PRO A 201 0.61 -6.82 -16.31
N ASP A 202 -0.71 -6.75 -16.12
CA ASP A 202 -1.60 -5.85 -16.88
C ASP A 202 -1.56 -4.40 -16.38
N VAL A 203 -1.20 -4.18 -15.11
CA VAL A 203 -0.95 -2.87 -14.50
C VAL A 203 0.23 -3.00 -13.53
N PHE A 204 1.21 -2.11 -13.63
CA PHE A 204 2.36 -2.07 -12.71
C PHE A 204 2.22 -0.89 -11.75
N ASN A 205 1.99 -1.20 -10.47
CA ASN A 205 1.70 -0.23 -9.43
C ASN A 205 2.84 -0.17 -8.40
N HIS A 206 3.25 1.05 -8.03
CA HIS A 206 4.05 1.33 -6.86
C HIS A 206 3.56 2.64 -6.23
N ASN A 207 3.12 2.62 -4.98
CA ASN A 207 2.64 3.83 -4.33
C ASN A 207 3.80 4.72 -3.87
N LEU A 208 3.66 6.04 -4.02
CA LEU A 208 4.52 7.02 -3.33
C LEU A 208 4.08 7.23 -1.87
N GLU A 209 2.79 7.04 -1.59
CA GLU A 209 2.13 7.13 -0.27
C GLU A 209 1.99 8.55 0.29
N THR A 210 3.00 9.42 0.16
CA THR A 210 2.94 10.79 0.68
C THR A 210 3.92 11.73 -0.04
N VAL A 211 3.94 12.99 0.38
CA VAL A 211 4.76 14.08 -0.19
C VAL A 211 6.23 14.03 0.29
N PRO A 212 7.19 14.59 -0.46
CA PRO A 212 8.63 14.50 -0.15
C PRO A 212 8.99 14.93 1.29
N ARG A 213 8.40 16.02 1.78
CA ARG A 213 8.64 16.55 3.14
C ARG A 213 8.33 15.52 4.23
N LEU A 214 7.31 14.69 4.04
CA LEU A 214 6.87 13.68 5.00
C LEU A 214 7.51 12.31 4.78
N TYR A 215 8.20 12.11 3.67
CA TYR A 215 8.60 10.79 3.20
C TYR A 215 9.50 10.05 4.20
N LYS A 216 10.51 10.71 4.77
CA LYS A 216 11.39 10.10 5.78
C LYS A 216 10.64 9.67 7.05
N ALA A 217 9.59 10.40 7.44
CA ALA A 217 8.77 10.08 8.60
C ALA A 217 7.78 8.94 8.29
N ALA A 218 7.15 8.94 7.11
CA ALA A 218 6.17 7.94 6.71
C ALA A 218 6.78 6.65 6.16
N ARG A 219 7.97 6.71 5.56
CA ARG A 219 8.66 5.61 4.87
C ARG A 219 10.17 5.65 5.17
N PRO A 220 10.59 5.44 6.43
CA PRO A 220 12.00 5.55 6.83
C PRO A 220 12.96 4.57 6.12
N GLY A 221 12.42 3.59 5.39
CA GLY A 221 13.19 2.62 4.62
C GLY A 221 13.13 2.80 3.10
N SER A 222 12.42 3.80 2.59
CA SER A 222 12.31 4.12 1.17
C SER A 222 12.89 5.50 0.86
N ASP A 223 13.10 5.77 -0.42
CA ASP A 223 13.44 7.07 -0.95
C ASP A 223 12.38 7.54 -1.97
N TYR A 224 12.11 8.85 -2.05
CA TYR A 224 11.01 9.39 -2.87
C TYR A 224 11.35 9.35 -4.36
N ASP A 225 12.53 9.84 -4.72
CA ASP A 225 12.99 9.87 -6.11
C ASP A 225 13.23 8.43 -6.62
N TRP A 226 13.77 7.55 -5.78
CA TRP A 226 13.89 6.12 -6.09
C TRP A 226 12.54 5.47 -6.46
N SER A 227 11.46 5.85 -5.78
CA SER A 227 10.12 5.33 -6.05
C SER A 227 9.54 5.87 -7.37
N LEU A 228 9.86 7.10 -7.74
CA LEU A 228 9.53 7.66 -9.06
C LEU A 228 10.35 6.99 -10.18
N ASP A 229 11.65 6.85 -9.97
CA ASP A 229 12.57 6.19 -10.90
C ASP A 229 12.15 4.74 -11.21
N LEU A 230 11.66 4.01 -10.20
CA LEU A 230 11.15 2.64 -10.38
C LEU A 230 10.04 2.59 -11.44
N LEU A 231 9.05 3.49 -11.32
CA LEU A 231 7.91 3.54 -12.22
C LEU A 231 8.33 4.01 -13.61
N GLN A 232 9.19 5.03 -13.69
CA GLN A 232 9.68 5.56 -14.94
C GLN A 232 10.52 4.52 -15.72
N LYS A 233 11.47 3.85 -15.05
CA LYS A 233 12.29 2.81 -15.68
C LYS A 233 11.44 1.62 -16.13
N PHE A 234 10.49 1.17 -15.32
CA PHE A 234 9.57 0.11 -15.75
C PHE A 234 8.79 0.55 -17.00
N LYS A 235 8.26 1.77 -17.01
CA LYS A 235 7.54 2.32 -18.18
C LYS A 235 8.40 2.35 -19.44
N GLN A 236 9.68 2.70 -19.32
CA GLN A 236 10.62 2.70 -20.45
C GLN A 236 10.90 1.27 -20.96
N MET A 237 10.99 0.28 -20.07
CA MET A 237 11.22 -1.12 -20.43
C MET A 237 9.98 -1.80 -21.03
N VAL A 238 8.78 -1.46 -20.53
CA VAL A 238 7.52 -2.09 -20.93
C VAL A 238 6.43 -1.05 -21.22
N PRO A 239 6.56 -0.24 -22.32
CA PRO A 239 5.73 0.97 -22.53
C PRO A 239 4.22 0.72 -22.64
N HIS A 240 3.83 -0.48 -23.06
CA HIS A 240 2.43 -0.87 -23.24
C HIS A 240 1.72 -1.21 -21.92
N VAL A 241 2.47 -1.45 -20.83
CA VAL A 241 1.87 -1.68 -19.51
C VAL A 241 1.62 -0.33 -18.84
N PRO A 242 0.39 -0.04 -18.40
CA PRO A 242 0.10 1.16 -17.64
C PRO A 242 0.76 1.12 -16.27
N THR A 243 1.35 2.25 -15.86
CA THR A 243 1.90 2.43 -14.52
C THR A 243 0.90 3.15 -13.61
N LYS A 244 0.91 2.80 -12.33
CA LYS A 244 -0.01 3.33 -11.33
C LYS A 244 0.72 3.73 -10.06
N SER A 245 0.23 4.78 -9.41
CA SER A 245 0.68 5.16 -8.08
C SER A 245 -0.47 5.73 -7.24
N GLY A 246 -0.18 6.04 -5.99
CA GLY A 246 -1.16 6.61 -5.09
C GLY A 246 -0.57 7.33 -3.90
N LEU A 247 -1.42 8.16 -3.29
CA LEU A 247 -1.16 8.92 -2.08
C LEU A 247 -2.25 8.69 -1.05
N MET A 248 -1.84 8.62 0.22
CA MET A 248 -2.74 8.73 1.35
C MET A 248 -2.76 10.18 1.85
N LEU A 249 -3.95 10.77 1.91
CA LEU A 249 -4.16 12.13 2.39
C LEU A 249 -4.58 12.14 3.86
N GLY A 250 -4.13 13.14 4.61
CA GLY A 250 -4.37 13.27 6.04
C GLY A 250 -3.16 12.94 6.91
N LEU A 251 -1.96 12.83 6.34
CA LEU A 251 -0.70 12.62 7.07
C LEU A 251 -0.01 13.92 7.46
N GLY A 252 -0.49 15.06 6.97
CA GLY A 252 0.01 16.40 7.27
C GLY A 252 0.53 17.15 6.04
N GLU A 253 0.28 16.61 4.85
CA GLU A 253 0.50 17.25 3.57
C GLU A 253 -0.49 18.41 3.34
N THR A 254 -0.07 19.44 2.61
CA THR A 254 -0.97 20.49 2.10
C THR A 254 -1.52 20.09 0.72
N ASP A 255 -2.56 20.78 0.27
CA ASP A 255 -3.15 20.51 -1.05
C ASP A 255 -2.19 20.88 -2.19
N GLU A 256 -1.38 21.93 -2.00
CA GLU A 256 -0.34 22.35 -2.95
C GLU A 256 0.75 21.28 -3.09
N GLU A 257 1.18 20.66 -1.99
CA GLU A 257 2.16 19.58 -2.03
C GLU A 257 1.60 18.35 -2.75
N VAL A 258 0.29 18.06 -2.62
CA VAL A 258 -0.37 16.97 -3.36
C VAL A 258 -0.36 17.27 -4.87
N ILE A 259 -0.71 18.48 -5.26
CA ILE A 259 -0.67 18.92 -6.67
C ILE A 259 0.76 18.84 -7.24
N GLU A 260 1.77 19.25 -6.48
CA GLU A 260 3.18 19.14 -6.90
C GLU A 260 3.57 17.68 -7.14
N VAL A 261 3.18 16.76 -6.26
CA VAL A 261 3.42 15.33 -6.45
C VAL A 261 2.69 14.81 -7.69
N MET A 262 1.45 15.25 -7.95
CA MET A 262 0.70 14.87 -9.16
C MET A 262 1.42 15.32 -10.43
N HIS A 263 1.98 16.53 -10.45
CA HIS A 263 2.83 16.99 -11.55
C HIS A 263 4.09 16.11 -11.71
N ARG A 264 4.79 15.83 -10.60
CA ARG A 264 5.97 14.95 -10.61
C ARG A 264 5.64 13.56 -11.14
N MET A 265 4.50 13.00 -10.76
CA MET A 265 4.05 11.71 -11.26
C MET A 265 3.85 11.72 -12.78
N ARG A 266 3.28 12.80 -13.34
CA ARG A 266 3.10 12.94 -14.79
C ARG A 266 4.41 13.14 -15.55
N GLU A 267 5.37 13.87 -14.98
CA GLU A 267 6.72 14.01 -15.55
C GLU A 267 7.50 12.68 -15.58
N HIS A 268 7.08 11.70 -14.78
CA HIS A 268 7.62 10.32 -14.78
C HIS A 268 6.71 9.33 -15.53
N ASP A 269 5.81 9.84 -16.39
CA ASP A 269 4.92 9.04 -17.22
C ASP A 269 4.00 8.07 -16.46
N ILE A 270 3.60 8.40 -15.22
CA ILE A 270 2.70 7.55 -14.43
C ILE A 270 1.26 7.68 -14.93
N ASP A 271 0.69 6.60 -15.48
CA ASP A 271 -0.59 6.65 -16.19
C ASP A 271 -1.83 6.81 -15.28
N MET A 272 -1.80 6.22 -14.09
CA MET A 272 -2.98 6.08 -13.21
C MET A 272 -2.69 6.62 -11.80
N LEU A 273 -3.70 7.27 -11.20
CA LEU A 273 -3.59 7.90 -9.88
C LEU A 273 -4.68 7.40 -8.93
N THR A 274 -4.27 7.10 -7.69
CA THR A 274 -5.20 6.84 -6.57
C THR A 274 -4.96 7.80 -5.41
N LEU A 275 -6.02 8.46 -4.93
CA LEU A 275 -5.98 9.36 -3.77
C LEU A 275 -7.01 8.90 -2.74
N GLY A 276 -6.53 8.51 -1.56
CA GLY A 276 -7.37 7.97 -0.49
C GLY A 276 -7.13 8.63 0.86
N GLN A 277 -8.11 8.62 1.76
CA GLN A 277 -7.88 9.09 3.13
C GLN A 277 -7.02 8.08 3.90
N TYR A 278 -5.97 8.59 4.54
CA TYR A 278 -5.22 7.89 5.59
C TYR A 278 -6.13 7.60 6.79
N LEU A 279 -6.25 6.32 7.13
CA LEU A 279 -6.92 5.87 8.34
C LEU A 279 -5.88 5.24 9.27
N GLN A 280 -5.70 5.84 10.43
CA GLN A 280 -4.75 5.36 11.44
C GLN A 280 -5.14 3.95 11.92
N PRO A 281 -4.27 2.93 11.75
CA PRO A 281 -4.60 1.56 12.14
C PRO A 281 -4.69 1.37 13.66
N SER A 282 -3.83 2.06 14.43
CA SER A 282 -3.87 2.08 15.88
C SER A 282 -3.23 3.34 16.43
N ARG A 283 -3.45 3.64 17.72
CA ARG A 283 -2.88 4.82 18.40
C ARG A 283 -1.36 4.94 18.30
N ASN A 284 -0.65 3.87 17.98
CA ASN A 284 0.81 3.85 17.88
C ASN A 284 1.34 4.16 16.47
N HIS A 285 0.47 4.25 15.47
CA HIS A 285 0.82 4.64 14.11
C HIS A 285 0.79 6.17 13.97
N LEU A 286 1.22 6.69 12.82
CA LEU A 286 1.15 8.13 12.56
C LEU A 286 -0.27 8.67 12.84
N PRO A 287 -0.40 9.82 13.52
CA PRO A 287 -1.69 10.43 13.77
C PRO A 287 -2.31 10.96 12.46
N VAL A 288 -3.64 10.87 12.35
CA VAL A 288 -4.37 11.59 11.30
C VAL A 288 -4.29 13.09 11.60
N GLN A 289 -3.76 13.88 10.67
CA GLN A 289 -3.62 15.33 10.78
C GLN A 289 -4.86 16.07 10.25
N ARG A 290 -5.53 15.52 9.23
CA ARG A 290 -6.78 16.07 8.68
C ARG A 290 -7.65 14.98 8.06
N PHE A 291 -8.95 15.20 8.08
CA PHE A 291 -9.92 14.44 7.28
C PHE A 291 -10.30 15.27 6.05
N VAL A 292 -9.87 14.82 4.88
CA VAL A 292 -10.12 15.53 3.63
C VAL A 292 -11.59 15.41 3.25
N HIS A 293 -12.19 16.52 2.82
CA HIS A 293 -13.60 16.57 2.42
C HIS A 293 -13.79 15.89 1.05
N PRO A 294 -14.92 15.21 0.78
CA PRO A 294 -15.19 14.60 -0.52
C PRO A 294 -15.04 15.57 -1.70
N ASP A 295 -15.44 16.83 -1.53
CA ASP A 295 -15.29 17.86 -2.58
C ASP A 295 -13.83 18.14 -2.93
N THR A 296 -12.92 18.08 -1.94
CA THR A 296 -11.48 18.22 -2.20
C THR A 296 -10.94 17.03 -2.98
N PHE A 297 -11.41 15.81 -2.68
CA PHE A 297 -11.07 14.63 -3.49
C PHE A 297 -11.60 14.76 -4.93
N ALA A 298 -12.82 15.26 -5.11
CA ALA A 298 -13.40 15.50 -6.43
C ALA A 298 -12.57 16.53 -7.22
N TRP A 299 -12.17 17.63 -6.57
CA TRP A 299 -11.28 18.62 -7.17
C TRP A 299 -9.93 18.01 -7.58
N PHE A 300 -9.29 17.20 -6.73
CA PHE A 300 -8.06 16.50 -7.13
C PHE A 300 -8.25 15.56 -8.33
N ALA A 301 -9.42 14.92 -8.46
CA ALA A 301 -9.70 14.09 -9.63
C ALA A 301 -9.76 14.94 -10.90
N GLU A 302 -10.44 16.08 -10.86
CA GLU A 302 -10.51 17.02 -11.98
C GLU A 302 -9.11 17.52 -12.39
N GLU A 303 -8.30 17.94 -11.41
CA GLU A 303 -6.92 18.36 -11.67
C GLU A 303 -6.09 17.22 -12.25
N GLY A 304 -6.22 16.01 -11.73
CA GLY A 304 -5.52 14.83 -12.28
C GLY A 304 -5.89 14.56 -13.74
N TYR A 305 -7.18 14.63 -14.10
CA TYR A 305 -7.58 14.48 -15.50
C TYR A 305 -7.05 15.62 -16.38
N LYS A 306 -7.02 16.87 -15.90
CA LYS A 306 -6.42 18.02 -16.62
C LYS A 306 -4.92 17.83 -16.87
N MET A 307 -4.20 17.20 -15.92
CA MET A 307 -2.78 16.87 -16.05
C MET A 307 -2.51 15.66 -16.97
N GLY A 308 -3.55 14.97 -17.43
CA GLY A 308 -3.44 13.87 -18.39
C GLY A 308 -3.24 12.48 -17.78
N PHE A 309 -3.62 12.27 -16.51
CA PHE A 309 -3.79 10.90 -16.00
C PHE A 309 -4.92 10.20 -16.77
N LYS A 310 -4.71 8.92 -17.15
CA LYS A 310 -5.70 8.14 -17.92
C LYS A 310 -6.89 7.74 -17.05
N ASN A 311 -6.61 7.40 -15.79
CA ASN A 311 -7.60 7.10 -14.78
C ASN A 311 -7.18 7.74 -13.44
N VAL A 312 -8.15 8.33 -12.76
CA VAL A 312 -7.98 8.91 -11.43
C VAL A 312 -9.10 8.41 -10.52
N ALA A 313 -8.75 7.62 -9.51
CA ALA A 313 -9.64 7.27 -8.43
C ALA A 313 -9.31 8.12 -7.21
N SER A 314 -10.23 9.01 -6.81
CA SER A 314 -10.01 9.96 -5.73
C SER A 314 -11.21 9.98 -4.80
N GLY A 315 -11.02 9.64 -3.52
CA GLY A 315 -12.11 9.64 -2.56
C GLY A 315 -11.72 9.11 -1.19
N PRO A 316 -12.51 9.38 -0.13
CA PRO A 316 -12.12 9.04 1.24
C PRO A 316 -11.85 7.55 1.46
N LEU A 317 -12.62 6.68 0.80
CA LEU A 317 -12.52 5.21 0.95
C LEU A 317 -11.68 4.55 -0.14
N VAL A 318 -11.15 5.33 -1.08
CA VAL A 318 -10.29 4.81 -2.15
C VAL A 318 -9.03 4.20 -1.53
N ARG A 319 -8.63 3.07 -2.11
CA ARG A 319 -7.38 2.35 -1.85
C ARG A 319 -6.76 2.05 -3.21
N SER A 320 -5.46 1.79 -3.23
CA SER A 320 -4.76 1.42 -4.47
C SER A 320 -5.43 0.25 -5.21
N SER A 321 -6.09 -0.67 -4.48
CA SER A 321 -6.83 -1.80 -5.05
C SER A 321 -8.35 -1.68 -5.08
N TYR A 322 -8.94 -0.57 -4.61
CA TYR A 322 -10.40 -0.41 -4.56
C TYR A 322 -10.96 -0.11 -5.96
N HIS A 323 -11.86 -0.95 -6.49
CA HIS A 323 -12.37 -0.86 -7.89
C HIS A 323 -11.25 -0.84 -8.95
N ALA A 324 -10.14 -1.54 -8.70
CA ALA A 324 -9.01 -1.58 -9.64
C ALA A 324 -9.41 -2.13 -11.03
N ASP A 325 -10.41 -3.00 -11.08
CA ASP A 325 -11.04 -3.48 -12.31
C ASP A 325 -11.67 -2.35 -13.13
N GLN A 326 -12.45 -1.48 -12.48
CA GLN A 326 -13.08 -0.32 -13.14
C GLN A 326 -12.01 0.68 -13.58
N GLN A 327 -11.04 0.94 -12.70
CA GLN A 327 -9.92 1.82 -12.98
C GLN A 327 -9.12 1.39 -14.22
N ALA A 328 -8.81 0.09 -14.33
CA ALA A 328 -8.06 -0.47 -15.45
C ALA A 328 -8.90 -0.50 -16.74
N HIS A 329 -10.20 -0.77 -16.64
CA HIS A 329 -11.09 -0.76 -17.80
C HIS A 329 -11.20 0.63 -18.43
N GLU A 330 -11.39 1.67 -17.61
CA GLU A 330 -11.42 3.06 -18.08
C GLU A 330 -10.11 3.50 -18.74
N ALA A 331 -8.96 3.06 -18.20
CA ALA A 331 -7.66 3.35 -18.79
C ALA A 331 -7.49 2.67 -20.17
N LYS A 332 -8.01 1.45 -20.35
CA LYS A 332 -7.93 0.71 -21.62
C LYS A 332 -8.83 1.29 -22.72
N ILE A 333 -9.97 1.90 -22.38
CA ILE A 333 -10.87 2.54 -23.36
C ILE A 333 -10.24 3.82 -23.97
N LYS A 334 -9.35 4.49 -23.22
CA LYS A 334 -8.69 5.73 -23.64
C LYS A 334 -7.36 5.53 -24.38
N LEU A 335 -6.96 4.27 -24.64
CA LEU A 335 -5.76 3.87 -25.40
C LEU A 335 -6.13 3.49 -26.84
#